data_AF-A0A5P2C511-F1
#
_entry.id   AF-A0A5P2C511-F1
#
_cell.length_a   1.000
_cell.length_b   1.000
_cell.length_c   1.000
_cell.angle_alpha   90.00
_cell.angle_beta   90.00
_cell.angle_gamma   90.00
#
_symmetry.space_group_name_H-M   'P 1'
#
loop_
_entity.id
_entity.type
_entity.pdbx_description
1 polymer ?
#
loop_
_entity_poly.entity_id
_entity_poly.type
_entity_poly.pdbx_seq_one_letter_code
_entity_poly.pdbx_strand_id
1 'polypeptide(L)'
;MTDRQLYVRADGGARSHILHVVTQESWPTGNQRIFRDHLGTHPEDARCYAQLKWATAAASTGAGEYSRGKTAPAQEITDRARAALGLPSVPVWEKG
;
A
#
# COMPACT_ATOMS: atom_id res chain seq x y z
N MET A 1 10.65 1.80 5.92
CA MET A 1 11.49 2.37 4.84
C MET A 1 11.68 3.85 5.13
N THR A 2 12.70 4.16 5.93
CA THR A 2 13.03 5.52 6.35
C THR A 2 13.61 6.38 5.22
N ASP A 3 13.89 5.79 4.04
CA ASP A 3 14.51 6.43 2.87
C ASP A 3 13.50 6.82 1.77
N ARG A 4 12.20 6.65 1.99
CA ARG A 4 11.17 6.91 0.97
C ARG A 4 10.75 8.37 0.94
N GLN A 5 11.00 9.06 -0.17
CA GLN A 5 10.43 10.39 -0.43
C GLN A 5 9.08 10.26 -1.16
N LEU A 6 8.11 11.09 -0.76
CA LEU A 6 6.75 11.09 -1.30
C LEU A 6 6.44 12.45 -1.93
N TYR A 7 6.17 12.47 -3.22
CA TYR A 7 5.70 13.64 -3.95
C TYR A 7 4.29 13.41 -4.44
N VAL A 8 3.41 14.40 -4.22
CA VAL A 8 2.00 14.33 -4.61
C VAL A 8 1.68 15.51 -5.51
N ARG A 9 1.19 15.22 -6.71
CA ARG A 9 0.58 16.23 -7.59
C ARG A 9 -0.92 16.20 -7.41
N ALA A 10 -1.50 17.38 -7.21
CA ALA A 10 -2.94 17.60 -7.26
C ALA A 10 -3.30 18.44 -8.49
N ASP A 11 -4.45 18.16 -9.08
CA ASP A 11 -5.07 18.94 -10.14
C ASP A 11 -6.51 19.25 -9.73
N GLY A 12 -6.92 20.52 -9.82
CA GLY A 12 -8.23 20.96 -9.33
C GLY A 12 -8.53 20.61 -7.86
N GLY A 13 -7.50 20.48 -7.00
CA GLY A 13 -7.65 20.06 -5.60
C GLY A 13 -7.76 18.54 -5.37
N ALA A 14 -7.82 17.73 -6.44
CA ALA A 14 -7.82 16.28 -6.35
C ALA A 14 -6.41 15.71 -6.59
N ARG A 15 -5.93 14.82 -5.70
CA ARG A 15 -4.66 14.12 -5.89
C ARG A 15 -4.75 13.22 -7.13
N SER A 16 -3.86 13.42 -8.09
CA SER A 16 -3.86 12.69 -9.36
C SER A 16 -2.61 11.82 -9.55
N HIS A 17 -1.47 12.24 -9.02
CA HIS A 17 -0.21 11.49 -9.14
C HIS A 17 0.48 11.40 -7.78
N ILE A 18 0.99 10.20 -7.47
CA ILE A 18 1.75 9.91 -6.26
C ILE A 18 3.05 9.26 -6.69
N LEU A 19 4.16 9.96 -6.49
CA LEU A 19 5.51 9.47 -6.80
C LEU A 19 6.19 9.07 -5.50
N HIS A 20 6.57 7.80 -5.42
CA HIS A 20 7.45 7.27 -4.38
C HIS A 20 8.87 7.19 -4.96
N VAL A 21 9.81 7.93 -4.37
CA VAL A 21 11.23 7.83 -4.69
C VAL A 21 11.91 7.02 -3.59
N VAL A 22 12.67 6.02 -3.98
CA VAL A 22 13.37 5.07 -3.09
C VAL A 22 14.77 4.80 -3.63
N THR A 23 15.66 4.32 -2.77
CA THR A 23 16.99 3.88 -3.20
C THR A 23 16.91 2.56 -3.98
N GLN A 24 17.91 2.30 -4.82
CA GLN A 24 18.00 1.01 -5.52
C GLN A 24 18.17 -0.16 -4.54
N GLU A 25 18.85 0.06 -3.42
CA GLU A 25 19.08 -0.94 -2.37
C GLU A 25 17.79 -1.32 -1.64
N SER A 26 16.90 -0.37 -1.36
CA SER A 26 15.65 -0.64 -0.63
C SER A 26 14.52 -1.16 -1.54
N TRP A 27 14.64 -1.01 -2.86
CA TRP A 27 13.60 -1.38 -3.80
C TRP A 27 13.20 -2.87 -3.79
N PRO A 28 14.11 -3.86 -3.72
CA PRO A 28 13.73 -5.28 -3.72
C PRO A 28 12.86 -5.69 -2.54
N THR A 29 12.98 -5.01 -1.40
CA THR A 29 12.25 -5.34 -0.16
C THR A 29 11.17 -4.33 0.20
N GLY A 30 10.92 -3.36 -0.69
CA GLY A 30 9.94 -2.31 -0.48
C GLY A 30 8.50 -2.81 -0.53
N ASN A 31 7.69 -2.41 0.45
CA ASN A 31 6.31 -2.89 0.59
C ASN A 31 5.45 -2.60 -0.65
N GLN A 32 5.66 -1.47 -1.35
CA GLN A 32 4.94 -1.16 -2.60
C GLN A 32 5.21 -2.20 -3.69
N ARG A 33 6.47 -2.66 -3.81
CA ARG A 33 6.87 -3.68 -4.77
C ARG A 33 6.29 -5.04 -4.40
N ILE A 34 6.53 -5.46 -3.16
CA ILE A 34 6.08 -6.77 -2.66
C ILE A 34 4.56 -6.90 -2.77
N PHE A 35 3.82 -5.88 -2.35
CA PHE A 35 2.36 -5.88 -2.41
C PHE A 35 1.85 -5.95 -3.86
N ARG A 36 2.46 -5.18 -4.78
CA ARG A 36 2.13 -5.24 -6.22
C ARG A 36 2.36 -6.65 -6.78
N ASP A 37 3.53 -7.21 -6.53
CA ASP A 37 3.94 -8.50 -7.08
C ASP A 37 3.05 -9.63 -6.54
N HIS A 38 2.70 -9.57 -5.24
CA HIS A 38 1.75 -10.51 -4.62
C HIS A 38 0.36 -10.44 -5.27
N LEU A 39 -0.23 -9.25 -5.39
CA LEU A 39 -1.55 -9.10 -6.01
C LEU A 39 -1.56 -9.49 -7.50
N GLY A 40 -0.43 -9.37 -8.19
CA GLY A 40 -0.28 -9.81 -9.57
C GLY A 40 -0.32 -11.33 -9.74
N THR A 41 0.05 -12.09 -8.71
CA THR A 41 0.10 -13.56 -8.73
C THR A 41 -1.02 -14.23 -7.93
N HIS A 42 -1.78 -13.47 -7.13
CA HIS A 42 -2.87 -13.94 -6.26
C HIS A 42 -4.18 -13.20 -6.60
N PRO A 43 -4.91 -13.64 -7.64
CA PRO A 43 -6.10 -12.93 -8.13
C PRO A 43 -7.25 -12.87 -7.12
N GLU A 44 -7.37 -13.86 -6.24
CA GLU A 44 -8.32 -13.86 -5.12
C GLU A 44 -8.01 -12.75 -4.11
N ASP A 45 -6.76 -12.58 -3.71
CA ASP A 45 -6.34 -11.49 -2.81
C ASP A 45 -6.55 -10.12 -3.47
N ALA A 46 -6.31 -10.01 -4.79
CA ALA A 46 -6.60 -8.80 -5.54
C ALA A 46 -8.10 -8.45 -5.56
N ARG A 47 -8.98 -9.44 -5.73
CA ARG A 47 -10.44 -9.24 -5.68
C ARG A 47 -10.91 -8.83 -4.29
N CYS A 48 -10.44 -9.50 -3.25
CA CYS A 48 -10.75 -9.17 -1.86
C CYS A 48 -10.30 -7.74 -1.52
N TYR A 49 -9.08 -7.36 -1.91
CA TYR A 49 -8.56 -6.01 -1.69
C TYR A 49 -9.35 -4.94 -2.47
N ALA A 50 -9.79 -5.24 -3.69
CA ALA A 50 -10.65 -4.34 -4.47
C ALA A 50 -12.02 -4.14 -3.80
N GLN A 51 -12.67 -5.20 -3.34
CA GLN A 51 -13.96 -5.12 -2.63
C GLN A 51 -13.85 -4.31 -1.35
N LEU A 52 -12.79 -4.53 -0.56
CA LEU A 52 -12.48 -3.74 0.62
C LEU A 52 -12.39 -2.25 0.28
N LYS A 53 -11.61 -1.88 -0.76
CA LYS A 53 -11.46 -0.47 -1.15
C LYS A 53 -12.80 0.18 -1.49
N TRP A 54 -13.68 -0.54 -2.19
CA TRP A 54 -15.03 -0.03 -2.50
C TRP A 54 -15.87 0.15 -1.24
N ALA A 55 -15.90 -0.84 -0.35
CA ALA A 55 -16.63 -0.75 0.91
C ALA A 55 -16.10 0.39 1.79
N THR A 56 -14.78 0.54 1.91
CA THR A 56 -14.16 1.64 2.65
C THR A 56 -14.48 2.99 2.02
N ALA A 57 -14.43 3.11 0.69
CA ALA A 57 -14.77 4.36 0.00
C ALA A 57 -16.24 4.76 0.24
N ALA A 58 -17.16 3.80 0.24
CA ALA A 58 -18.57 4.05 0.53
C ALA A 58 -18.82 4.46 1.99
N ALA A 59 -18.00 3.98 2.92
CA ALA A 59 -18.16 4.24 4.36
C ALA A 59 -17.36 5.45 4.88
N SER A 60 -16.39 5.96 4.12
CA SER A 60 -15.48 7.02 4.58
C SER A 60 -16.02 8.41 4.26
N THR A 61 -15.85 9.35 5.19
CA THR A 61 -16.20 10.77 4.99
C THR A 61 -15.00 11.61 4.53
N GLY A 62 -13.80 11.03 4.48
CA GLY A 62 -12.60 11.70 4.00
C GLY A 62 -11.41 10.77 3.74
N ALA A 63 -10.39 11.31 3.06
CA ALA A 63 -9.22 10.55 2.62
C ALA A 63 -8.39 9.92 3.76
N GLY A 64 -8.44 10.52 4.95
CA GLY A 64 -7.77 9.99 6.16
C GLY A 64 -8.44 8.72 6.68
N GLU A 65 -9.76 8.72 6.82
CA GLU A 65 -10.55 7.54 7.21
C GLU A 65 -10.40 6.42 6.19
N TYR A 66 -10.47 6.78 4.91
CA TYR A 66 -10.26 5.82 3.82
C TYR A 66 -8.89 5.15 3.89
N SER A 67 -7.84 5.92 4.18
CA SER A 67 -6.49 5.38 4.32
C SER A 67 -6.36 4.45 5.50
N ARG A 68 -6.96 4.79 6.65
CA ARG A 68 -6.95 3.94 7.86
C ARG A 68 -7.75 2.65 7.67
N GLY A 69 -8.91 2.72 7.03
CA GLY A 69 -9.81 1.58 6.85
C GLY A 69 -9.20 0.43 6.04
N LYS A 70 -8.21 0.72 5.18
CA LYS A 70 -7.48 -0.28 4.41
C LYS A 70 -6.13 -0.69 4.98
N THR A 71 -5.67 -0.10 6.09
CA THR A 71 -4.32 -0.34 6.61
C THR A 71 -4.16 -1.78 7.12
N ALA A 72 -5.08 -2.28 7.95
CA ALA A 72 -4.94 -3.61 8.54
C ALA A 72 -4.97 -4.72 7.47
N PRO A 73 -5.90 -4.71 6.50
CA PRO A 73 -5.88 -5.72 5.43
C PRO A 73 -4.65 -5.62 4.53
N ALA A 74 -4.17 -4.40 4.25
CA ALA A 74 -2.92 -4.22 3.49
C ALA A 74 -1.70 -4.75 4.27
N GLN A 75 -1.68 -4.61 5.59
CA GLN A 75 -0.65 -5.16 6.47
C GLN A 75 -0.63 -6.68 6.38
N GLU A 76 -1.78 -7.34 6.55
CA GLU A 76 -1.88 -8.81 6.50
C GLU A 76 -1.41 -9.40 5.17
N ILE A 77 -1.87 -8.83 4.04
CA ILE A 77 -1.44 -9.28 2.71
C ILE A 77 0.07 -9.10 2.56
N THR A 78 0.60 -7.96 2.97
CA THR A 78 2.04 -7.67 2.85
C THR A 78 2.87 -8.57 3.75
N ASP A 79 2.40 -8.89 4.96
CA ASP A 79 3.09 -9.80 5.88
C ASP A 79 3.18 -11.22 5.32
N ARG A 80 2.09 -11.74 4.73
CA ARG A 80 2.13 -13.03 4.03
C ARG A 80 3.13 -13.02 2.88
N ALA A 81 3.09 -11.97 2.06
CA ALA A 81 4.00 -11.81 0.93
C ALA A 81 5.48 -11.71 1.37
N ARG A 82 5.76 -10.99 2.45
CA ARG A 82 7.09 -10.87 3.05
C ARG A 82 7.56 -12.22 3.62
N ALA A 83 6.69 -12.94 4.32
CA ALA A 83 7.01 -14.26 4.87
C ALA A 83 7.36 -15.26 3.76
N ALA A 84 6.64 -15.26 2.63
CA ALA A 84 6.95 -16.08 1.46
C ALA A 84 8.33 -15.78 0.84
N LEU A 85 8.87 -14.58 1.07
CA LEU A 85 10.20 -14.13 0.65
C LEU A 85 11.27 -14.29 1.74
N GLY A 86 10.93 -14.86 2.90
CA GLY A 86 11.85 -14.98 4.05
C GLY A 86 12.15 -13.66 4.75
N LEU A 87 11.32 -12.63 4.54
CA LEU A 87 11.51 -11.29 5.11
C LEU A 87 10.68 -11.12 6.40
N PRO A 88 11.18 -10.37 7.40
CA PRO A 88 10.42 -10.06 8.60
C PRO A 88 9.26 -9.12 8.27
N SER A 89 8.16 -9.19 9.05
CA SER A 89 7.07 -8.21 8.99
C SER A 89 7.59 -6.80 9.30
N VAL A 90 7.10 -5.81 8.54
CA VAL A 90 7.35 -4.39 8.79
C VAL A 90 6.06 -3.60 8.56
N PRO A 91 5.85 -2.47 9.27
CA PRO A 91 4.66 -1.65 9.07
C PRO A 91 4.49 -1.19 7.61
N VAL A 92 3.30 -1.37 7.04
CA VAL A 92 2.95 -0.86 5.69
C VAL A 92 2.69 0.64 5.67
N TRP A 93 2.44 1.22 6.84
CA TRP A 93 2.21 2.64 7.03
C TRP A 93 3.27 3.22 7.96
N GLU A 94 4.00 4.23 7.47
CA GLU A 94 4.82 5.09 8.30
C GLU A 94 4.13 6.45 8.43
N LYS A 95 4.03 6.96 9.67
CA LYS A 95 3.67 8.36 9.91
C LYS A 95 4.81 9.21 9.37
N GLY A 96 4.54 9.96 8.30
CA GLY A 96 5.23 11.24 8.08
C GLY A 96 4.65 12.28 9.01
#